data_AF-A0A2E2T860-F1
#
_entry.id   AF-A0A2E2T860-F1
#
_cell.length_a   1.000
_cell.length_b   1.000
_cell.length_c   1.000
_cell.angle_alpha   90.00
_cell.angle_beta   90.00
_cell.angle_gamma   90.00
#
_symmetry.space_group_name_H-M   'P 1'
#
loop_
_entity.id
_entity.type
_entity.pdbx_description
1 polymer ?
#
loop_
_entity_poly.entity_id
_entity_poly.type
_entity_poly.pdbx_seq_one_letter_code
_entity_poly.pdbx_strand_id
1 'polypeptide(L)'
;MADDPRDAEETRNELGGNRSDTGTGGDDLMRDDRGDDDADEHVELHGDQDGDGAGSNEQLGNVHYGNQVNNPQGEQQREFRRRNAGDKRAEETIQAEATEKQTLAESERTELENNIDTVGEGYETADGSSGRDPISLRGGETGNPQNLQPVSTPDTTTIPGTREGGRGRSGENFEPDFVAQATPEASENAASAGAVASDDANDALEEEPQVEVAKVADAPSLSAADVIGDEDSAISLDVSAALRDLDGGNETLSITISGVPDGAVLSAGTNNGNGIWTLTPGQLAGLTITPGENYNGSFDLSVTATSTEANGSKSSTSTSFTVDVAAVADGATLDVSDASGEEDSAIALSIDTELLDANEGISITISGVPDGATLSAGTDNGDGTWTLDVADLDGLTITPGENFSGSFDLTVSVSTIDGTDSAVVVEEITVDVAGVADAPTLAASDASGSEDSAIALDIDAGLMDGSEVLTITISGVPDGATLSAGTDNGDGTWTLASGDLDGLTITPADNFSGSFELGVVAKSADGEDIATTTGNITVDVAGVADAPTLDVSNATGSEDSAIALDIDAGLTDSSEVLTVTISGVPDGATLSAGADNGDGSWTLGSGDLDGLTITPADDF
;
A
#
# COMPACT_ATOMS: atom_id res chain seq x y z
N MET A 1 -1.42 15.88 -33.55
CA MET A 1 -0.52 16.91 -34.12
C MET A 1 -0.73 18.17 -33.29
N ALA A 2 0.34 18.85 -32.88
CA ALA A 2 0.24 20.06 -32.07
C ALA A 2 -0.05 21.28 -32.95
N ASP A 3 -0.47 22.37 -32.31
CA ASP A 3 0.09 23.71 -32.54
C ASP A 3 -0.08 24.58 -31.28
N ASP A 4 1.01 25.18 -30.84
CA ASP A 4 1.12 26.21 -29.79
C ASP A 4 1.15 27.58 -30.49
N PRO A 5 0.41 28.60 -29.99
CA PRO A 5 0.80 29.98 -30.26
C PRO A 5 0.91 30.81 -28.97
N ARG A 6 2.15 31.00 -28.51
CA ARG A 6 2.56 32.09 -27.62
C ARG A 6 3.03 33.33 -28.41
N ASP A 7 3.14 34.43 -27.66
CA ASP A 7 3.91 35.66 -27.94
C ASP A 7 3.51 36.56 -29.13
N ALA A 8 2.78 37.64 -28.80
CA ALA A 8 3.00 39.03 -29.22
C ALA A 8 1.90 39.93 -28.59
N GLU A 9 2.08 41.16 -28.10
CA GLU A 9 3.17 42.06 -27.69
C GLU A 9 2.50 43.47 -27.57
N GLU A 10 3.24 44.51 -27.18
CA GLU A 10 2.90 45.95 -27.28
C GLU A 10 1.56 46.47 -26.70
N THR A 11 1.62 46.73 -25.40
CA THR A 11 1.40 48.07 -24.81
C THR A 11 0.77 49.19 -25.66
N ARG A 12 -0.25 49.88 -25.09
CA ARG A 12 -0.35 51.34 -25.27
C ARG A 12 -1.00 52.05 -24.07
N ASN A 13 -0.25 52.99 -23.51
CA ASN A 13 -0.67 53.89 -22.43
C ASN A 13 -0.88 55.30 -23.02
N GLU A 14 -2.01 55.95 -22.76
CA GLU A 14 -2.12 57.41 -22.54
C GLU A 14 -3.57 57.83 -22.20
N LEU A 15 -3.74 59.11 -21.80
CA LEU A 15 -4.93 59.74 -21.19
C LEU A 15 -5.20 59.30 -19.74
N GLY A 16 -5.36 60.20 -18.77
CA GLY A 16 -5.21 61.67 -18.80
C GLY A 16 -5.77 62.27 -17.51
N GLY A 17 -4.91 62.68 -16.58
CA GLY A 17 -5.33 63.05 -15.22
C GLY A 17 -5.69 64.52 -15.01
N ASN A 18 -6.27 64.83 -13.85
CA ASN A 18 -6.14 66.14 -13.21
C ASN A 18 -6.18 66.02 -11.68
N ARG A 19 -5.70 67.05 -10.97
CA ARG A 19 -5.61 67.13 -9.51
C ARG A 19 -6.79 67.89 -8.90
N SER A 20 -7.10 67.58 -7.63
CA SER A 20 -7.59 68.56 -6.65
C SER A 20 -7.06 68.20 -5.26
N ASP A 21 -6.46 69.17 -4.59
CA ASP A 21 -5.89 69.08 -3.24
C ASP A 21 -6.70 69.99 -2.30
N THR A 22 -7.06 69.48 -1.12
CA THR A 22 -7.43 70.27 0.06
C THR A 22 -7.11 69.48 1.34
N GLY A 23 -6.24 70.01 2.20
CA GLY A 23 -5.89 69.39 3.49
C GLY A 23 -6.07 70.32 4.70
N THR A 24 -6.42 69.69 5.84
CA THR A 24 -6.44 70.18 7.24
C THR A 24 -6.38 68.92 8.12
N GLY A 25 -5.65 68.78 9.24
CA GLY A 25 -5.20 69.77 10.23
C GLY A 25 -6.26 69.91 11.34
N GLY A 26 -6.02 69.65 12.63
CA GLY A 26 -4.80 69.22 13.36
C GLY A 26 -5.14 68.89 14.83
N ASP A 27 -4.13 68.95 15.71
CA ASP A 27 -4.14 68.71 17.19
C ASP A 27 -4.51 67.26 17.63
N ASP A 28 -3.77 66.51 18.46
CA ASP A 28 -2.86 66.75 19.61
C ASP A 28 -3.54 66.96 20.98
N LEU A 29 -3.60 65.91 21.80
CA LEU A 29 -3.59 66.00 23.28
C LEU A 29 -3.00 64.73 23.93
N MET A 30 -2.04 64.97 24.84
CA MET A 30 -1.29 63.98 25.64
C MET A 30 -2.13 63.24 26.70
N ARG A 31 -1.68 62.02 27.07
CA ARG A 31 -1.66 61.58 28.49
C ARG A 31 -0.70 60.42 28.76
N ASP A 32 0.08 60.57 29.82
CA ASP A 32 1.08 59.61 30.30
C ASP A 32 0.50 58.55 31.28
N ASP A 33 1.17 57.39 31.37
CA ASP A 33 1.92 56.93 32.57
C ASP A 33 1.72 55.43 32.91
N ARG A 34 2.85 54.69 33.03
CA ARG A 34 3.04 53.28 33.51
C ARG A 34 2.53 52.18 32.57
N GLY A 35 3.19 51.03 32.46
CA GLY A 35 4.45 50.57 33.08
C GLY A 35 4.67 49.07 32.82
N ASP A 36 5.87 48.56 33.16
CA ASP A 36 6.30 47.16 33.09
C ASP A 36 6.47 46.60 31.64
N ASP A 37 7.48 45.82 31.26
CA ASP A 37 8.82 45.56 31.84
C ASP A 37 9.77 45.06 30.71
N ASP A 38 11.05 45.47 30.68
CA ASP A 38 12.00 45.13 29.60
C ASP A 38 12.81 43.85 29.90
N ALA A 39 12.88 42.88 28.97
CA ALA A 39 13.79 41.72 29.03
C ALA A 39 14.05 41.00 27.68
N ASP A 40 14.65 41.69 26.69
CA ASP A 40 15.26 41.01 25.53
C ASP A 40 16.58 40.32 25.93
N GLU A 41 16.58 38.99 26.07
CA GLU A 41 17.77 38.22 26.48
C GLU A 41 18.72 37.93 25.30
N HIS A 42 19.49 38.95 24.92
CA HIS A 42 20.63 38.80 23.99
C HIS A 42 21.79 38.02 24.65
N VAL A 43 21.91 36.73 24.33
CA VAL A 43 23.01 35.88 24.80
C VAL A 43 24.25 36.01 23.89
N GLU A 44 25.13 36.97 24.21
CA GLU A 44 26.52 36.96 23.73
C GLU A 44 27.37 36.01 24.58
N LEU A 45 27.77 34.85 24.04
CA LEU A 45 28.76 33.98 24.69
C LEU A 45 30.18 34.41 24.33
N HIS A 46 30.86 35.02 25.30
CA HIS A 46 32.31 35.20 25.26
C HIS A 46 33.04 33.85 25.26
N GLY A 47 33.98 33.66 24.35
CA GLY A 47 34.94 32.56 24.41
C GLY A 47 36.13 32.89 25.31
N ASP A 48 36.58 31.89 26.08
CA ASP A 48 37.94 31.83 26.68
C ASP A 48 38.21 30.41 27.20
N GLN A 49 38.93 29.59 26.41
CA GLN A 49 39.65 28.43 26.93
C GLN A 49 40.67 27.88 25.92
N ASP A 50 41.96 28.09 26.19
CA ASP A 50 43.05 27.38 25.52
C ASP A 50 43.09 25.91 25.97
N GLY A 51 43.33 24.99 25.04
CA GLY A 51 43.42 23.55 25.34
C GLY A 51 43.95 22.71 24.18
N ASP A 52 45.28 22.60 24.04
CA ASP A 52 45.92 21.72 23.05
C ASP A 52 45.50 20.25 23.25
N GLY A 53 44.94 19.64 22.21
CA GLY A 53 44.47 18.25 22.23
C GLY A 53 44.29 17.66 20.84
N ALA A 54 45.39 17.28 20.18
CA ALA A 54 45.35 16.61 18.88
C ALA A 54 44.78 15.17 19.03
N GLY A 55 43.50 14.99 18.69
CA GLY A 55 42.82 13.70 18.57
C GLY A 55 42.78 13.18 17.12
N SER A 56 42.54 11.89 16.95
CA SER A 56 42.51 11.21 15.65
C SER A 56 41.31 11.63 14.79
N ASN A 57 41.56 11.80 13.50
CA ASN A 57 40.51 11.90 12.48
C ASN A 57 39.98 10.48 12.22
N GLU A 58 38.96 10.07 12.97
CA GLU A 58 38.33 8.76 12.80
C GLU A 58 37.76 8.62 11.39
N GLN A 59 38.07 7.49 10.76
CA GLN A 59 37.70 7.20 9.39
C GLN A 59 36.28 6.64 9.38
N LEU A 60 35.32 7.46 8.97
CA LEU A 60 33.93 7.05 8.78
C LEU A 60 33.87 5.79 7.89
N GLY A 61 33.05 4.83 8.28
CA GLY A 61 32.89 3.56 7.58
C GLY A 61 32.51 3.76 6.11
N ASN A 62 33.03 2.89 5.24
CA ASN A 62 32.66 2.88 3.83
C ASN A 62 31.25 2.29 3.70
N VAL A 63 30.22 3.13 3.62
CA VAL A 63 28.87 2.65 3.27
C VAL A 63 28.91 2.10 1.84
N HIS A 64 29.09 0.79 1.71
CA HIS A 64 29.16 0.13 0.42
C HIS A 64 27.73 -0.07 -0.10
N TYR A 65 27.25 0.90 -0.89
CA TYR A 65 26.07 0.69 -1.74
C TYR A 65 26.38 -0.40 -2.76
N GLY A 66 26.16 -1.66 -2.36
CA GLY A 66 26.41 -2.84 -3.16
C GLY A 66 25.67 -2.76 -4.48
N ASN A 67 26.42 -2.75 -5.58
CA ASN A 67 25.86 -3.18 -6.85
C ASN A 67 25.37 -4.61 -6.64
N GLN A 68 24.05 -4.82 -6.71
CA GLN A 68 23.34 -6.06 -6.41
C GLN A 68 24.23 -7.28 -6.57
N VAL A 69 24.64 -7.92 -5.45
CA VAL A 69 25.47 -9.11 -5.48
C VAL A 69 24.74 -10.12 -6.34
N ASN A 70 25.29 -10.37 -7.54
CA ASN A 70 24.54 -11.04 -8.59
C ASN A 70 24.50 -12.53 -8.28
N ASN A 71 23.50 -12.90 -7.48
CA ASN A 71 23.25 -14.23 -6.97
C ASN A 71 22.19 -14.91 -7.88
N PRO A 72 22.59 -15.54 -8.99
CA PRO A 72 21.64 -16.16 -9.91
C PRO A 72 20.91 -17.35 -9.28
N GLN A 73 21.39 -17.91 -8.17
CA GLN A 73 20.66 -18.92 -7.41
C GLN A 73 19.52 -18.28 -6.63
N GLY A 74 19.80 -17.18 -5.91
CA GLY A 74 18.80 -16.35 -5.26
C GLY A 74 17.79 -15.74 -6.24
N GLU A 75 18.19 -15.31 -7.43
CA GLU A 75 17.25 -14.89 -8.49
C GLU A 75 16.36 -16.03 -8.99
N GLN A 76 16.92 -17.21 -9.29
CA GLN A 76 16.12 -18.38 -9.71
C GLN A 76 15.17 -18.87 -8.60
N GLN A 77 15.59 -18.78 -7.33
CA GLN A 77 14.79 -19.16 -6.17
C GLN A 77 13.73 -18.10 -5.84
N ARG A 78 14.00 -16.81 -6.08
CA ARG A 78 12.99 -15.72 -6.08
C ARG A 78 11.99 -15.87 -7.23
N GLU A 79 12.41 -16.14 -8.45
CA GLU A 79 11.47 -16.43 -9.55
C GLU A 79 10.62 -17.68 -9.30
N PHE A 80 11.16 -18.69 -8.60
CA PHE A 80 10.41 -19.89 -8.23
C PHE A 80 9.41 -19.61 -7.11
N ARG A 81 9.80 -18.87 -6.07
CA ARG A 81 8.89 -18.37 -5.02
C ARG A 81 7.78 -17.49 -5.61
N ARG A 82 8.13 -16.44 -6.37
CA ARG A 82 7.17 -15.50 -6.98
C ARG A 82 6.21 -16.21 -7.98
N ARG A 83 6.66 -17.25 -8.69
CA ARG A 83 5.76 -18.10 -9.49
C ARG A 83 4.81 -18.93 -8.62
N ASN A 84 5.31 -19.69 -7.65
CA ASN A 84 4.45 -20.50 -6.78
C ASN A 84 3.46 -19.65 -5.97
N ALA A 85 3.86 -18.44 -5.55
CA ALA A 85 2.99 -17.48 -4.88
C ALA A 85 1.94 -16.88 -5.83
N GLY A 86 2.31 -16.58 -7.08
CA GLY A 86 1.37 -16.15 -8.12
C GLY A 86 0.37 -17.25 -8.51
N ASP A 87 0.83 -18.49 -8.67
CA ASP A 87 -0.02 -19.66 -8.94
C ASP A 87 -0.96 -19.93 -7.75
N LYS A 88 -0.47 -19.85 -6.50
CA LYS A 88 -1.28 -19.97 -5.29
C LYS A 88 -2.32 -18.85 -5.17
N ARG A 89 -1.94 -17.59 -5.41
CA ARG A 89 -2.89 -16.46 -5.45
C ARG A 89 -3.94 -16.65 -6.54
N ALA A 90 -3.56 -17.11 -7.74
CA ALA A 90 -4.52 -17.40 -8.80
C ALA A 90 -5.49 -18.54 -8.42
N GLU A 91 -5.02 -19.59 -7.76
CA GLU A 91 -5.87 -20.68 -7.25
C GLU A 91 -6.80 -20.19 -6.13
N GLU A 92 -6.33 -19.32 -5.23
CA GLU A 92 -7.11 -18.68 -4.16
C GLU A 92 -8.17 -17.71 -4.72
N THR A 93 -7.85 -16.87 -5.71
CA THR A 93 -8.83 -16.02 -6.41
C THR A 93 -9.88 -16.84 -7.14
N ILE A 94 -9.47 -17.91 -7.86
CA ILE A 94 -10.41 -18.82 -8.53
C ILE A 94 -11.32 -19.51 -7.51
N GLN A 95 -10.80 -19.87 -6.32
CA GLN A 95 -11.58 -20.50 -5.26
C GLN A 95 -12.51 -19.51 -4.53
N ALA A 96 -12.11 -18.24 -4.38
CA ALA A 96 -12.98 -17.16 -3.91
C ALA A 96 -14.13 -16.90 -4.89
N GLU A 97 -13.84 -16.65 -6.18
CA GLU A 97 -14.85 -16.51 -7.24
C GLU A 97 -15.80 -17.71 -7.30
N ALA A 98 -15.28 -18.94 -7.15
CA ALA A 98 -16.10 -20.15 -7.17
C ALA A 98 -17.01 -20.26 -5.95
N THR A 99 -16.55 -19.78 -4.79
CA THR A 99 -17.35 -19.72 -3.55
C THR A 99 -18.45 -18.68 -3.66
N GLU A 100 -18.12 -17.47 -4.12
CA GLU A 100 -19.05 -16.37 -4.38
C GLU A 100 -20.15 -16.77 -5.39
N LYS A 101 -19.76 -17.39 -6.50
CA LYS A 101 -20.70 -17.91 -7.51
C LYS A 101 -21.56 -19.05 -6.97
N GLN A 102 -21.11 -19.78 -5.96
CA GLN A 102 -21.94 -20.78 -5.28
C GLN A 102 -22.92 -20.12 -4.30
N THR A 103 -22.51 -19.15 -3.46
CA THR A 103 -23.44 -18.44 -2.57
C THR A 103 -24.50 -17.66 -3.35
N LEU A 104 -24.13 -17.03 -4.48
CA LEU A 104 -25.08 -16.37 -5.38
C LEU A 104 -26.06 -17.37 -6.01
N ALA A 105 -25.59 -18.53 -6.48
CA ALA A 105 -26.47 -19.56 -7.03
C ALA A 105 -27.37 -20.22 -5.96
N GLU A 106 -26.95 -20.24 -4.69
CA GLU A 106 -27.76 -20.70 -3.55
C GLU A 106 -28.79 -19.64 -3.09
N SER A 107 -28.48 -18.34 -3.18
CA SER A 107 -29.45 -17.27 -2.93
C SER A 107 -30.49 -17.17 -4.06
N GLU A 108 -30.09 -17.19 -5.33
CA GLU A 108 -31.01 -17.25 -6.48
C GLU A 108 -31.94 -18.46 -6.39
N ARG A 109 -31.42 -19.64 -6.00
CA ARG A 109 -32.25 -20.83 -5.75
C ARG A 109 -33.26 -20.64 -4.63
N THR A 110 -32.86 -19.99 -3.55
CA THR A 110 -33.73 -19.73 -2.39
C THR A 110 -34.84 -18.74 -2.75
N GLU A 111 -34.53 -17.71 -3.53
CA GLU A 111 -35.52 -16.79 -4.08
C GLU A 111 -36.49 -17.49 -5.04
N LEU A 112 -36.00 -18.39 -5.91
CA LEU A 112 -36.84 -19.19 -6.80
C LEU A 112 -37.80 -20.12 -6.04
N GLU A 113 -37.33 -20.77 -4.98
CA GLU A 113 -38.15 -21.68 -4.16
C GLU A 113 -39.22 -20.88 -3.38
N ASN A 114 -38.88 -19.70 -2.84
CA ASN A 114 -39.84 -18.78 -2.21
C ASN A 114 -40.89 -18.23 -3.19
N ASN A 115 -40.49 -17.93 -4.43
CA ASN A 115 -41.39 -17.54 -5.52
C ASN A 115 -42.25 -18.70 -6.06
N ILE A 116 -41.95 -19.95 -5.72
CA ILE A 116 -42.79 -21.13 -6.04
C ILE A 116 -43.86 -21.34 -4.97
N ASP A 117 -43.54 -21.17 -3.69
CA ASP A 117 -44.50 -21.35 -2.58
C ASP A 117 -45.59 -20.25 -2.56
N THR A 118 -45.22 -19.02 -2.92
CA THR A 118 -46.16 -17.86 -2.95
C THR A 118 -47.21 -17.89 -4.07
N VAL A 119 -47.11 -18.80 -5.05
CA VAL A 119 -48.18 -19.03 -6.05
C VAL A 119 -49.18 -20.12 -5.61
N GLY A 120 -49.02 -20.68 -4.40
CA GLY A 120 -49.63 -21.95 -3.98
C GLY A 120 -51.09 -21.92 -3.53
N GLU A 121 -51.55 -20.87 -2.82
CA GLU A 121 -52.90 -20.84 -2.22
C GLU A 121 -53.75 -19.64 -2.68
N GLY A 122 -54.57 -19.86 -3.72
CA GLY A 122 -55.46 -18.84 -4.27
C GLY A 122 -56.67 -19.38 -5.08
N TYR A 123 -57.80 -19.54 -4.39
CA TYR A 123 -59.17 -19.73 -4.92
C TYR A 123 -59.60 -21.10 -5.50
N GLU A 124 -60.90 -21.37 -5.31
CA GLU A 124 -61.59 -22.61 -5.71
C GLU A 124 -62.03 -22.61 -7.19
N THR A 125 -62.26 -23.79 -7.77
CA THR A 125 -63.60 -24.19 -8.26
C THR A 125 -63.64 -25.69 -8.63
N ALA A 126 -64.83 -26.20 -8.96
CA ALA A 126 -65.10 -27.63 -9.15
C ALA A 126 -65.33 -28.04 -10.62
N ASP A 127 -65.35 -29.37 -10.82
CA ASP A 127 -65.75 -30.14 -12.03
C ASP A 127 -64.70 -30.28 -13.16
N GLY A 128 -64.85 -31.37 -13.93
CA GLY A 128 -64.65 -31.27 -15.39
C GLY A 128 -63.45 -31.98 -16.03
N SER A 129 -63.57 -33.31 -16.23
CA SER A 129 -63.11 -34.03 -17.44
C SER A 129 -61.65 -33.93 -17.96
N SER A 130 -61.07 -35.10 -18.16
CA SER A 130 -59.88 -35.36 -19.01
C SER A 130 -59.91 -34.74 -20.42
N GLY A 131 -58.74 -34.37 -20.99
CA GLY A 131 -58.73 -33.69 -22.29
C GLY A 131 -57.44 -33.42 -23.10
N ARG A 132 -56.45 -34.32 -23.16
CA ARG A 132 -55.41 -34.45 -24.23
C ARG A 132 -54.21 -33.46 -24.31
N ASP A 133 -53.07 -34.06 -24.63
CA ASP A 133 -51.82 -33.52 -25.20
C ASP A 133 -51.99 -33.13 -26.70
N PRO A 134 -50.93 -32.69 -27.45
CA PRO A 134 -49.58 -32.26 -27.03
C PRO A 134 -49.06 -30.96 -27.73
N ILE A 135 -47.95 -30.39 -27.24
CA ILE A 135 -46.91 -29.76 -28.08
C ILE A 135 -45.54 -30.30 -27.65
N SER A 136 -44.59 -30.45 -28.59
CA SER A 136 -43.32 -31.16 -28.36
C SER A 136 -42.11 -30.50 -29.02
N LEU A 137 -41.07 -30.26 -28.21
CA LEU A 137 -39.66 -30.03 -28.58
C LEU A 137 -38.85 -30.67 -27.44
N ARG A 138 -38.08 -31.77 -27.54
CA ARG A 138 -37.56 -32.61 -28.65
C ARG A 138 -36.14 -32.29 -29.17
N GLY A 139 -35.19 -32.30 -28.24
CA GLY A 139 -33.81 -32.80 -28.37
C GLY A 139 -33.41 -33.36 -26.98
N GLY A 140 -32.62 -34.42 -26.78
CA GLY A 140 -31.66 -35.09 -27.67
C GLY A 140 -30.25 -34.80 -27.13
N GLU A 141 -29.46 -35.76 -26.62
CA GLU A 141 -29.60 -37.22 -26.57
C GLU A 141 -29.11 -37.85 -25.24
N THR A 142 -29.20 -39.18 -25.15
CA THR A 142 -29.03 -40.04 -23.98
C THR A 142 -27.64 -40.06 -23.31
N GLY A 143 -27.60 -40.10 -21.97
CA GLY A 143 -26.45 -40.55 -21.19
C GLY A 143 -26.90 -41.19 -19.86
N ASN A 144 -26.53 -42.46 -19.61
CA ASN A 144 -26.93 -43.22 -18.42
C ASN A 144 -25.96 -42.95 -17.25
N PRO A 145 -26.42 -42.86 -15.98
CA PRO A 145 -25.55 -42.56 -14.83
C PRO A 145 -24.64 -43.73 -14.42
N GLN A 146 -23.87 -43.51 -13.34
CA GLN A 146 -22.94 -44.41 -12.63
C GLN A 146 -21.45 -44.26 -13.02
N ASN A 147 -20.71 -43.41 -12.30
CA ASN A 147 -19.54 -43.87 -11.52
C ASN A 147 -19.19 -42.86 -10.41
N LEU A 148 -18.88 -43.33 -9.20
CA LEU A 148 -18.30 -42.52 -8.12
C LEU A 148 -16.87 -43.04 -7.87
N GLN A 149 -15.87 -42.18 -8.06
CA GLN A 149 -14.47 -42.44 -7.70
C GLN A 149 -13.91 -41.17 -7.04
N PRO A 150 -13.50 -41.22 -5.77
CA PRO A 150 -12.84 -40.09 -5.12
C PRO A 150 -11.40 -39.94 -5.64
N VAL A 151 -10.95 -38.70 -5.76
CA VAL A 151 -9.53 -38.40 -6.00
C VAL A 151 -8.77 -38.59 -4.67
N SER A 152 -7.69 -39.37 -4.69
CA SER A 152 -6.79 -39.53 -3.56
C SER A 152 -5.52 -38.73 -3.80
N THR A 153 -4.98 -38.11 -2.74
CA THR A 153 -3.70 -37.41 -2.78
C THR A 153 -2.53 -38.38 -3.01
N PRO A 154 -1.43 -37.92 -3.66
CA PRO A 154 -0.20 -38.70 -3.81
C PRO A 154 0.75 -38.45 -2.62
N ASP A 155 0.83 -39.41 -1.69
CA ASP A 155 1.93 -39.49 -0.70
C ASP A 155 3.19 -40.04 -1.41
N THR A 156 4.25 -39.22 -1.50
CA THR A 156 5.49 -39.56 -2.21
C THR A 156 6.58 -40.07 -1.28
N THR A 157 6.43 -41.29 -0.79
CA THR A 157 7.45 -41.94 0.07
C THR A 157 7.94 -43.29 -0.49
N THR A 158 9.25 -43.54 -0.34
CA THR A 158 10.00 -44.82 -0.47
C THR A 158 10.62 -45.22 -1.83
N ILE A 159 11.93 -45.45 -1.78
CA ILE A 159 12.79 -46.04 -2.81
C ILE A 159 12.63 -47.58 -2.88
N PRO A 160 12.69 -48.22 -4.07
CA PRO A 160 12.97 -49.64 -4.22
C PRO A 160 14.37 -49.91 -4.83
N GLY A 161 15.18 -50.73 -4.17
CA GLY A 161 16.51 -51.15 -4.64
C GLY A 161 16.55 -52.51 -5.36
N THR A 162 17.67 -52.73 -6.05
CA THR A 162 18.33 -54.03 -6.32
C THR A 162 17.49 -55.30 -6.59
N ARG A 163 17.55 -55.81 -7.84
CA ARG A 163 17.68 -57.27 -8.04
C ARG A 163 18.43 -57.71 -9.32
N GLU A 164 19.30 -58.70 -9.10
CA GLU A 164 20.06 -59.52 -10.05
C GLU A 164 19.17 -60.59 -10.76
N GLY A 165 19.49 -61.05 -11.98
CA GLY A 165 18.60 -62.00 -12.73
C GLY A 165 19.17 -62.83 -13.89
N GLY A 166 19.74 -62.22 -14.94
CA GLY A 166 20.50 -62.89 -16.02
C GLY A 166 19.77 -63.73 -17.10
N ARG A 167 20.56 -64.21 -18.09
CA ARG A 167 20.24 -64.97 -19.34
C ARG A 167 19.64 -64.14 -20.50
N GLY A 168 20.08 -64.23 -21.77
CA GLY A 168 21.34 -64.79 -22.31
C GLY A 168 21.28 -65.27 -23.79
N ARG A 169 22.29 -64.88 -24.60
CA ARG A 169 22.55 -65.22 -26.05
C ARG A 169 21.62 -64.50 -27.05
N SER A 170 22.03 -64.18 -28.29
CA SER A 170 23.25 -64.46 -29.10
C SER A 170 23.73 -63.18 -29.82
N GLY A 171 25.03 -62.96 -30.08
CA GLY A 171 25.73 -63.37 -31.33
C GLY A 171 25.42 -62.40 -32.50
N GLU A 172 26.37 -61.78 -33.22
CA GLU A 172 27.86 -61.88 -33.29
C GLU A 172 28.42 -60.46 -33.66
N ASN A 173 29.66 -60.14 -34.09
CA ASN A 173 30.91 -60.85 -34.44
C ASN A 173 32.12 -59.84 -34.38
N PHE A 174 33.31 -60.24 -34.83
CA PHE A 174 34.54 -59.44 -35.12
C PHE A 174 35.34 -58.80 -33.96
N GLU A 175 36.37 -59.54 -33.55
CA GLU A 175 37.69 -59.07 -33.07
C GLU A 175 38.75 -59.38 -34.17
N PRO A 176 40.03 -58.98 -34.05
CA PRO A 176 40.57 -57.66 -33.71
C PRO A 176 41.73 -57.28 -34.69
N ASP A 177 42.79 -56.66 -34.15
CA ASP A 177 44.18 -56.57 -34.64
C ASP A 177 44.59 -55.33 -35.46
N PHE A 178 45.62 -54.64 -34.94
CA PHE A 178 46.54 -53.82 -35.73
C PHE A 178 47.90 -53.68 -35.00
N VAL A 179 48.96 -54.22 -35.61
CA VAL A 179 50.33 -54.20 -35.09
C VAL A 179 51.13 -53.02 -35.67
N ALA A 180 52.15 -52.57 -34.96
CA ALA A 180 53.06 -51.52 -35.40
C ALA A 180 53.85 -51.88 -36.68
N GLN A 181 54.22 -50.86 -37.47
CA GLN A 181 55.24 -50.96 -38.51
C GLN A 181 56.02 -49.64 -38.62
N ALA A 182 57.23 -49.68 -39.16
CA ALA A 182 58.16 -48.53 -39.21
C ALA A 182 59.04 -48.54 -40.46
N THR A 183 59.52 -47.33 -40.83
CA THR A 183 60.56 -47.02 -41.85
C THR A 183 60.21 -47.47 -43.31
N PRO A 184 61.00 -47.12 -44.36
CA PRO A 184 62.19 -46.27 -44.42
C PRO A 184 62.13 -45.15 -45.50
N GLU A 185 63.24 -44.42 -45.66
CA GLU A 185 63.96 -44.15 -46.93
C GLU A 185 65.31 -43.47 -46.56
N ALA A 186 66.35 -43.56 -47.40
CA ALA A 186 67.71 -43.12 -47.05
C ALA A 186 68.60 -42.76 -48.24
N SER A 187 69.62 -41.92 -47.99
CA SER A 187 70.82 -41.72 -48.83
C SER A 187 71.82 -40.82 -48.09
N GLU A 188 73.13 -40.83 -48.32
CA GLU A 188 74.18 -41.87 -48.42
C GLU A 188 75.51 -41.16 -48.82
N ASN A 189 76.67 -41.81 -48.61
CA ASN A 189 78.00 -41.45 -49.12
C ASN A 189 78.70 -40.17 -48.55
N ALA A 190 80.03 -40.13 -48.37
CA ALA A 190 81.08 -41.15 -48.57
C ALA A 190 82.33 -40.96 -47.67
N ALA A 191 83.03 -42.09 -47.40
CA ALA A 191 84.49 -42.36 -47.40
C ALA A 191 85.54 -41.21 -47.34
N SER A 192 86.78 -41.37 -46.83
CA SER A 192 87.52 -42.59 -46.42
C SER A 192 88.80 -42.29 -45.58
N ALA A 193 89.12 -43.20 -44.66
CA ALA A 193 90.46 -43.67 -44.20
C ALA A 193 91.70 -42.74 -44.07
N GLY A 194 92.41 -42.90 -42.94
CA GLY A 194 93.79 -42.42 -42.76
C GLY A 194 94.36 -42.85 -41.39
N ALA A 195 95.10 -43.97 -41.33
CA ALA A 195 95.62 -44.53 -40.08
C ALA A 195 97.15 -44.42 -39.97
N VAL A 196 97.64 -44.12 -38.76
CA VAL A 196 99.01 -44.39 -38.29
C VAL A 196 98.97 -44.75 -36.80
N ALA A 197 99.92 -45.54 -36.33
CA ALA A 197 100.04 -45.94 -34.93
C ALA A 197 101.51 -45.95 -34.47
N SER A 198 101.75 -45.30 -33.33
CA SER A 198 102.93 -45.42 -32.46
C SER A 198 102.56 -44.69 -31.17
N ASP A 199 102.37 -45.34 -30.01
CA ASP A 199 103.28 -46.22 -29.25
C ASP A 199 104.20 -45.42 -28.30
N ASP A 200 104.18 -45.85 -27.04
CA ASP A 200 104.90 -45.47 -25.81
C ASP A 200 105.54 -44.07 -25.65
N ALA A 201 105.02 -43.29 -24.69
CA ALA A 201 105.82 -42.44 -23.80
C ALA A 201 105.03 -42.07 -22.52
N ASN A 202 105.32 -42.77 -21.42
CA ASN A 202 104.86 -42.41 -20.06
C ASN A 202 105.35 -41.00 -19.66
N ASP A 203 104.43 -40.06 -19.41
CA ASP A 203 104.68 -38.86 -18.61
C ASP A 203 103.77 -38.87 -17.39
N ALA A 204 104.33 -38.61 -16.21
CA ALA A 204 103.68 -38.83 -14.93
C ALA A 204 103.18 -37.50 -14.36
N LEU A 205 101.94 -37.15 -14.68
CA LEU A 205 101.22 -36.09 -13.96
C LEU A 205 100.82 -36.63 -12.58
N GLU A 206 101.28 -35.95 -11.53
CA GLU A 206 100.88 -36.24 -10.15
C GLU A 206 99.43 -35.77 -9.95
N GLU A 207 98.49 -36.71 -9.93
CA GLU A 207 97.10 -36.48 -9.51
C GLU A 207 97.08 -36.09 -8.02
N GLU A 208 97.22 -34.79 -7.73
CA GLU A 208 96.92 -34.19 -6.43
C GLU A 208 95.53 -34.65 -5.97
N PRO A 209 95.40 -35.30 -4.80
CA PRO A 209 94.15 -35.89 -4.35
C PRO A 209 93.12 -34.77 -4.13
N GLN A 210 92.18 -34.65 -5.06
CA GLN A 210 91.07 -33.70 -4.94
C GLN A 210 90.24 -34.05 -3.71
N VAL A 211 90.41 -33.27 -2.64
CA VAL A 211 89.54 -33.33 -1.48
C VAL A 211 88.24 -32.63 -1.87
N GLU A 212 87.36 -33.35 -2.56
CA GLU A 212 85.98 -32.92 -2.74
C GLU A 212 85.35 -32.75 -1.35
N VAL A 213 85.16 -31.49 -0.96
CA VAL A 213 84.33 -31.15 0.19
C VAL A 213 82.91 -31.58 -0.19
N ALA A 214 82.34 -32.49 0.61
CA ALA A 214 80.99 -32.96 0.39
C ALA A 214 80.02 -31.77 0.41
N LYS A 215 79.24 -31.63 -0.66
CA LYS A 215 78.26 -30.56 -0.86
C LYS A 215 77.26 -30.49 0.30
N VAL A 216 76.97 -29.30 0.82
CA VAL A 216 76.03 -29.12 1.94
C VAL A 216 74.97 -28.10 1.54
N ALA A 217 73.69 -28.46 1.70
CA ALA A 217 72.61 -27.54 1.41
C ALA A 217 72.70 -26.29 2.30
N ASP A 218 72.64 -25.11 1.70
CA ASP A 218 72.75 -23.81 2.35
C ASP A 218 71.36 -23.32 2.81
N ALA A 219 71.32 -22.48 3.85
CA ALA A 219 70.05 -21.97 4.35
C ALA A 219 69.38 -21.04 3.31
N PRO A 220 68.17 -21.38 2.80
CA PRO A 220 67.50 -20.56 1.80
C PRO A 220 67.10 -19.20 2.39
N SER A 221 67.09 -18.16 1.55
CA SER A 221 66.40 -16.92 1.90
C SER A 221 64.91 -17.16 1.91
N LEU A 222 64.24 -16.63 2.93
CA LEU A 222 62.79 -16.61 3.10
C LEU A 222 62.42 -15.22 3.62
N SER A 223 61.35 -14.65 3.08
CA SER A 223 60.67 -13.46 3.58
C SER A 223 59.18 -13.74 3.60
N ALA A 224 58.51 -13.29 4.65
CA ALA A 224 57.06 -13.13 4.71
C ALA A 224 56.75 -11.83 5.45
N ALA A 225 55.60 -11.23 5.17
CA ALA A 225 55.09 -10.06 5.88
C ALA A 225 53.65 -10.34 6.35
N ASP A 226 53.23 -9.68 7.41
CA ASP A 226 51.85 -9.74 7.90
C ASP A 226 50.91 -9.12 6.85
N VAL A 227 49.73 -9.70 6.66
CA VAL A 227 48.77 -9.30 5.62
C VAL A 227 47.38 -9.11 6.20
N ILE A 228 46.65 -8.14 5.64
CA ILE A 228 45.25 -7.87 5.94
C ILE A 228 44.46 -8.07 4.65
N GLY A 229 43.28 -8.65 4.75
CA GLY A 229 42.30 -8.69 3.67
C GLY A 229 40.92 -9.04 4.20
N ASP A 230 39.91 -8.81 3.38
CA ASP A 230 38.51 -9.00 3.74
C ASP A 230 38.14 -10.50 3.64
N GLU A 231 37.10 -10.94 4.35
CA GLU A 231 36.56 -12.30 4.16
C GLU A 231 35.84 -12.48 2.81
N ASP A 232 35.50 -13.73 2.51
CA ASP A 232 35.01 -14.25 1.21
C ASP A 232 35.87 -13.92 -0.02
N SER A 233 37.04 -13.33 0.23
CA SER A 233 37.98 -12.81 -0.74
C SER A 233 39.31 -13.57 -0.69
N ALA A 234 40.07 -13.47 -1.80
CA ALA A 234 41.37 -14.12 -1.93
C ALA A 234 42.50 -13.20 -1.41
N ILE A 235 42.78 -13.26 -0.11
CA ILE A 235 43.84 -12.50 0.57
C ILE A 235 45.20 -12.88 -0.02
N SER A 236 45.94 -11.89 -0.52
CA SER A 236 47.25 -12.09 -1.17
C SER A 236 48.38 -12.25 -0.14
N LEU A 237 49.21 -13.28 -0.31
CA LEU A 237 50.31 -13.60 0.61
C LEU A 237 51.65 -13.09 0.06
N ASP A 238 52.27 -12.09 0.70
CA ASP A 238 53.66 -11.68 0.38
C ASP A 238 54.66 -12.65 1.00
N VAL A 239 54.81 -13.81 0.36
CA VAL A 239 55.76 -14.87 0.74
C VAL A 239 56.75 -15.09 -0.40
N SER A 240 58.04 -14.91 -0.15
CA SER A 240 59.10 -15.13 -1.14
C SER A 240 60.26 -15.96 -0.59
N ALA A 241 60.74 -16.92 -1.39
CA ALA A 241 61.83 -17.82 -0.99
C ALA A 241 62.76 -18.15 -2.16
N ALA A 242 64.06 -18.26 -1.88
CA ALA A 242 65.08 -18.57 -2.88
C ALA A 242 66.28 -19.34 -2.28
N LEU A 243 66.89 -20.19 -3.11
CA LEU A 243 68.12 -20.93 -2.79
C LEU A 243 69.31 -19.99 -2.57
N ARG A 244 70.34 -20.47 -1.85
CA ARG A 244 71.53 -19.68 -1.50
C ARG A 244 72.85 -20.43 -1.61
N ASP A 245 72.91 -21.50 -2.40
CA ASP A 245 74.12 -22.21 -2.82
C ASP A 245 75.41 -21.35 -2.80
N LEU A 246 76.27 -21.60 -1.81
CA LEU A 246 77.58 -20.97 -1.64
C LEU A 246 78.73 -21.88 -2.09
N ASP A 247 78.50 -23.20 -2.22
CA ASP A 247 79.55 -24.17 -2.52
C ASP A 247 79.56 -24.64 -4.00
N GLY A 248 78.51 -24.35 -4.77
CA GLY A 248 78.32 -24.75 -6.16
C GLY A 248 77.69 -26.15 -6.28
N GLY A 249 76.61 -26.40 -5.56
CA GLY A 249 75.83 -27.64 -5.56
C GLY A 249 74.81 -27.74 -6.70
N ASN A 250 73.81 -28.60 -6.50
CA ASN A 250 72.58 -28.62 -7.30
C ASN A 250 71.39 -28.76 -6.34
N GLU A 251 71.16 -27.70 -5.56
CA GLU A 251 70.09 -27.63 -4.59
C GLU A 251 68.70 -27.64 -5.24
N THR A 252 67.74 -28.22 -4.53
CA THR A 252 66.30 -28.13 -4.82
C THR A 252 65.59 -27.45 -3.66
N LEU A 253 64.55 -26.64 -3.92
CA LEU A 253 63.81 -25.89 -2.90
C LEU A 253 62.38 -26.42 -2.79
N SER A 254 61.98 -26.76 -1.57
CA SER A 254 60.61 -27.11 -1.19
C SER A 254 60.11 -26.11 -0.15
N ILE A 255 58.86 -25.67 -0.28
CA ILE A 255 58.20 -24.81 0.71
C ILE A 255 57.13 -25.61 1.44
N THR A 256 57.05 -25.46 2.76
CA THR A 256 55.92 -25.94 3.56
C THR A 256 55.29 -24.75 4.26
N ILE A 257 53.97 -24.59 4.15
CA ILE A 257 53.18 -23.66 4.95
C ILE A 257 52.41 -24.50 5.98
N SER A 258 52.31 -24.02 7.21
CA SER A 258 51.59 -24.69 8.30
C SER A 258 50.87 -23.66 9.17
N GLY A 259 49.72 -24.05 9.73
CA GLY A 259 48.82 -23.13 10.46
C GLY A 259 47.64 -22.64 9.63
N VAL A 260 47.45 -23.13 8.40
CA VAL A 260 46.24 -22.85 7.61
C VAL A 260 45.01 -23.37 8.39
N PRO A 261 44.00 -22.53 8.69
CA PRO A 261 42.79 -22.96 9.39
C PRO A 261 42.04 -24.09 8.67
N ASP A 262 41.16 -24.78 9.40
CA ASP A 262 40.13 -25.60 8.75
C ASP A 262 39.17 -24.68 7.97
N GLY A 263 38.61 -25.16 6.85
CA GLY A 263 37.86 -24.33 5.89
C GLY A 263 38.74 -23.60 4.89
N ALA A 264 39.78 -22.90 5.37
CA ALA A 264 40.64 -22.05 4.53
C ALA A 264 41.45 -22.79 3.45
N VAL A 265 41.64 -22.16 2.29
CA VAL A 265 42.23 -22.77 1.08
C VAL A 265 43.33 -21.88 0.49
N LEU A 266 44.50 -22.48 0.23
CA LEU A 266 45.54 -21.83 -0.59
C LEU A 266 45.25 -22.03 -2.08
N SER A 267 45.39 -20.97 -2.88
CA SER A 267 45.17 -21.04 -4.34
C SER A 267 46.21 -21.86 -5.10
N ALA A 268 47.33 -22.23 -4.46
CA ALA A 268 48.31 -23.16 -5.00
C ALA A 268 48.98 -24.02 -3.91
N GLY A 269 49.36 -25.24 -4.27
CA GLY A 269 50.08 -26.17 -3.42
C GLY A 269 49.45 -27.57 -3.40
N THR A 270 49.89 -28.39 -2.45
CA THR A 270 49.29 -29.67 -2.08
C THR A 270 48.93 -29.62 -0.60
N ASN A 271 47.63 -29.76 -0.28
CA ASN A 271 47.17 -29.90 1.10
C ASN A 271 47.53 -31.31 1.61
N ASN A 272 48.27 -31.38 2.73
CA ASN A 272 48.68 -32.62 3.38
C ASN A 272 47.78 -33.00 4.57
N GLY A 273 46.75 -32.20 4.86
CA GLY A 273 45.88 -32.28 6.04
C GLY A 273 46.44 -31.54 7.26
N ASN A 274 45.58 -31.34 8.27
CA ASN A 274 45.91 -30.67 9.55
C ASN A 274 46.56 -29.29 9.39
N GLY A 275 46.07 -28.48 8.43
CA GLY A 275 46.58 -27.13 8.17
C GLY A 275 47.98 -27.06 7.56
N ILE A 276 48.53 -28.16 7.03
CA ILE A 276 49.88 -28.23 6.43
C ILE A 276 49.80 -28.36 4.91
N TRP A 277 50.42 -27.43 4.19
CA TRP A 277 50.50 -27.40 2.72
C TRP A 277 51.96 -27.45 2.24
N THR A 278 52.20 -28.07 1.08
CA THR A 278 53.51 -28.09 0.41
C THR A 278 53.44 -27.42 -0.94
N LEU A 279 54.37 -26.52 -1.23
CA LEU A 279 54.41 -25.71 -2.46
C LEU A 279 55.79 -25.78 -3.12
N THR A 280 55.81 -25.66 -4.44
CA THR A 280 57.04 -25.40 -5.21
C THR A 280 57.34 -23.89 -5.24
N PRO A 281 58.59 -23.46 -5.47
CA PRO A 281 58.95 -22.03 -5.46
C PRO A 281 58.18 -21.19 -6.49
N GLY A 282 57.81 -21.78 -7.63
CA GLY A 282 57.01 -21.13 -8.66
C GLY A 282 55.54 -20.90 -8.28
N GLN A 283 55.05 -21.52 -7.21
CA GLN A 283 53.67 -21.35 -6.70
C GLN A 283 53.56 -20.27 -5.63
N LEU A 284 54.67 -19.61 -5.24
CA LEU A 284 54.63 -18.44 -4.35
C LEU A 284 54.20 -17.15 -5.08
N ALA A 285 54.47 -17.06 -6.39
CA ALA A 285 54.16 -15.87 -7.18
C ALA A 285 52.65 -15.73 -7.40
N GLY A 286 52.03 -14.78 -6.69
CA GLY A 286 50.57 -14.60 -6.71
C GLY A 286 49.82 -15.63 -5.85
N LEU A 287 50.48 -16.19 -4.83
CA LEU A 287 49.81 -17.04 -3.85
C LEU A 287 48.78 -16.24 -3.05
N THR A 288 47.60 -16.82 -2.87
CA THR A 288 46.54 -16.30 -2.01
C THR A 288 46.07 -17.36 -1.03
N ILE A 289 45.47 -16.91 0.08
CA ILE A 289 44.58 -17.71 0.92
C ILE A 289 43.17 -17.14 0.79
N THR A 290 42.19 -18.01 0.60
CA THR A 290 40.79 -17.68 0.89
C THR A 290 40.49 -18.23 2.30
N PRO A 291 39.88 -17.44 3.20
CA PRO A 291 39.38 -17.90 4.49
C PRO A 291 38.37 -19.05 4.40
N GLY A 292 37.78 -19.43 5.54
CA GLY A 292 36.51 -20.14 5.53
C GLY A 292 35.37 -19.20 5.12
N GLU A 293 34.26 -19.79 4.69
CA GLU A 293 32.94 -19.14 4.63
C GLU A 293 32.64 -18.58 6.04
N ASN A 294 32.36 -17.27 6.12
CA ASN A 294 32.00 -16.54 7.35
C ASN A 294 33.11 -16.67 8.44
N TYR A 295 34.36 -16.34 8.07
CA TYR A 295 35.51 -16.31 8.97
C TYR A 295 36.16 -14.92 9.02
N ASN A 296 35.86 -14.20 10.10
CA ASN A 296 36.56 -12.99 10.51
C ASN A 296 37.66 -13.26 11.56
N GLY A 297 38.56 -12.29 11.74
CA GLY A 297 39.64 -12.33 12.73
C GLY A 297 40.94 -12.96 12.23
N SER A 298 41.83 -13.34 13.15
CA SER A 298 43.26 -13.47 12.84
C SER A 298 43.89 -14.84 13.17
N PHE A 299 44.83 -15.27 12.32
CA PHE A 299 45.60 -16.51 12.47
C PHE A 299 47.05 -16.39 11.97
N ASP A 300 47.95 -17.16 12.59
CA ASP A 300 49.37 -17.19 12.23
C ASP A 300 49.69 -18.29 11.20
N LEU A 301 50.32 -17.91 10.09
CA LEU A 301 50.91 -18.84 9.13
C LEU A 301 52.42 -18.96 9.34
N SER A 302 52.92 -20.20 9.50
CA SER A 302 54.35 -20.50 9.54
C SER A 302 54.83 -21.10 8.22
N VAL A 303 55.73 -20.38 7.55
CA VAL A 303 56.38 -20.79 6.31
C VAL A 303 57.75 -21.38 6.64
N THR A 304 58.08 -22.52 6.05
CA THR A 304 59.40 -23.15 6.12
C THR A 304 59.90 -23.44 4.71
N ALA A 305 60.93 -22.71 4.29
CA ALA A 305 61.68 -22.96 3.07
C ALA A 305 62.81 -23.95 3.36
N THR A 306 62.91 -25.03 2.59
CA THR A 306 63.92 -26.09 2.78
C THR A 306 64.69 -26.35 1.49
N SER A 307 66.00 -26.12 1.51
CA SER A 307 66.92 -26.58 0.49
C SER A 307 67.22 -28.07 0.67
N THR A 308 67.49 -28.77 -0.43
CA THR A 308 67.93 -30.17 -0.42
C THR A 308 68.90 -30.39 -1.58
N GLU A 309 70.14 -30.75 -1.24
CA GLU A 309 71.21 -31.09 -2.17
C GLU A 309 71.03 -32.53 -2.70
N ALA A 310 71.61 -32.85 -3.86
CA ALA A 310 71.46 -34.15 -4.52
C ALA A 310 71.99 -35.34 -3.69
N ASN A 311 72.86 -35.09 -2.71
CA ASN A 311 73.32 -36.09 -1.74
C ASN A 311 72.38 -36.33 -0.54
N GLY A 312 71.27 -35.59 -0.45
CA GLY A 312 70.28 -35.67 0.62
C GLY A 312 70.55 -34.77 1.83
N SER A 313 71.61 -33.95 1.80
CA SER A 313 71.81 -32.88 2.78
C SER A 313 70.69 -31.84 2.69
N LYS A 314 70.29 -31.25 3.82
CA LYS A 314 69.17 -30.30 3.92
C LYS A 314 69.48 -29.16 4.88
N SER A 315 68.98 -27.98 4.53
CA SER A 315 68.94 -26.82 5.41
C SER A 315 67.59 -26.11 5.26
N SER A 316 67.14 -25.45 6.33
CA SER A 316 65.80 -24.87 6.39
C SER A 316 65.82 -23.51 7.07
N THR A 317 65.02 -22.59 6.53
CA THR A 317 64.72 -21.29 7.12
C THR A 317 63.21 -21.22 7.34
N SER A 318 62.79 -20.78 8.52
CA SER A 318 61.37 -20.65 8.87
C SER A 318 61.06 -19.24 9.36
N THR A 319 59.86 -18.75 9.03
CA THR A 319 59.29 -17.53 9.61
C THR A 319 57.80 -17.75 9.89
N SER A 320 57.24 -17.00 10.82
CA SER A 320 55.79 -16.80 10.93
C SER A 320 55.42 -15.42 10.40
N PHE A 321 54.18 -15.26 9.99
CA PHE A 321 53.50 -13.99 9.74
C PHE A 321 52.01 -14.17 10.06
N THR A 322 51.35 -13.07 10.38
CA THR A 322 49.93 -13.07 10.74
C THR A 322 49.07 -12.71 9.52
N VAL A 323 47.95 -13.43 9.36
CA VAL A 323 46.84 -13.02 8.50
C VAL A 323 45.77 -12.42 9.41
N ASP A 324 45.31 -11.21 9.10
CA ASP A 324 44.19 -10.56 9.76
C ASP A 324 43.04 -10.47 8.75
N VAL A 325 41.91 -11.12 9.06
CA VAL A 325 40.74 -11.15 8.19
C VAL A 325 39.71 -10.14 8.68
N ALA A 326 39.43 -9.13 7.86
CA ALA A 326 38.44 -8.12 8.15
C ALA A 326 37.02 -8.66 7.91
N ALA A 327 36.13 -8.30 8.84
CA ALA A 327 34.70 -8.54 8.79
C ALA A 327 34.06 -7.96 7.51
N VAL A 328 33.15 -8.71 6.89
CA VAL A 328 32.31 -8.26 5.77
C VAL A 328 30.86 -8.60 6.06
N ALA A 329 29.93 -7.68 5.76
CA ALA A 329 28.50 -7.95 5.86
C ALA A 329 27.97 -8.55 4.54
N ASP A 330 27.56 -9.81 4.59
CA ASP A 330 26.93 -10.57 3.52
C ASP A 330 25.49 -10.08 3.28
N GLY A 331 24.79 -9.71 4.36
CA GLY A 331 23.46 -9.10 4.32
C GLY A 331 22.31 -10.06 4.64
N ALA A 332 21.10 -9.65 4.27
CA ALA A 332 19.88 -10.41 4.46
C ALA A 332 19.12 -10.63 3.15
N THR A 333 18.33 -11.70 3.11
CA THR A 333 17.21 -11.79 2.17
C THR A 333 16.03 -10.97 2.70
N LEU A 334 15.28 -10.36 1.78
CA LEU A 334 14.01 -9.68 2.04
C LEU A 334 13.03 -10.12 0.95
N ASP A 335 11.78 -10.38 1.31
CA ASP A 335 10.66 -10.71 0.40
C ASP A 335 9.39 -10.09 1.04
N VAL A 336 8.87 -9.02 0.43
CA VAL A 336 7.64 -8.35 0.92
C VAL A 336 6.45 -8.55 -0.03
N SER A 337 5.26 -8.10 0.38
CA SER A 337 4.09 -8.01 -0.50
C SER A 337 3.15 -6.89 -0.09
N ASP A 338 2.53 -6.25 -1.08
CA ASP A 338 1.48 -5.25 -0.93
C ASP A 338 0.34 -5.74 -0.04
N ALA A 339 -0.23 -4.83 0.75
CA ALA A 339 -1.26 -5.11 1.74
C ALA A 339 -2.54 -4.32 1.44
N SER A 340 -3.69 -4.87 1.81
CA SER A 340 -4.98 -4.20 1.64
C SER A 340 -5.94 -4.56 2.76
N GLY A 341 -6.74 -3.60 3.22
CA GLY A 341 -7.77 -3.83 4.24
C GLY A 341 -8.74 -2.66 4.37
N GLU A 342 -9.71 -2.80 5.25
CA GLU A 342 -10.64 -1.74 5.66
C GLU A 342 -9.96 -0.79 6.66
N GLU A 343 -10.40 0.46 6.75
CA GLU A 343 -10.02 1.35 7.84
C GLU A 343 -10.59 0.91 9.21
N ASP A 344 -10.21 1.60 10.29
CA ASP A 344 -10.43 1.21 11.70
C ASP A 344 -9.90 -0.19 12.11
N SER A 345 -9.27 -0.90 11.17
CA SER A 345 -8.90 -2.30 11.27
C SER A 345 -7.40 -2.51 11.13
N ALA A 346 -6.90 -3.58 11.73
CA ALA A 346 -5.48 -3.96 11.65
C ALA A 346 -5.20 -4.69 10.34
N ILE A 347 -4.50 -4.03 9.41
CA ILE A 347 -4.10 -4.54 8.11
C ILE A 347 -2.80 -5.35 8.27
N ALA A 348 -2.79 -6.61 7.83
CA ALA A 348 -1.63 -7.49 7.98
C ALA A 348 -0.51 -7.15 7.00
N LEU A 349 0.73 -7.07 7.50
CA LEU A 349 1.94 -6.86 6.70
C LEU A 349 2.69 -8.18 6.52
N SER A 350 3.09 -8.49 5.28
CA SER A 350 3.87 -9.70 4.96
C SER A 350 5.32 -9.31 4.70
N ILE A 351 6.19 -9.52 5.69
CA ILE A 351 7.62 -9.20 5.63
C ILE A 351 8.42 -10.43 6.08
N ASP A 352 9.06 -11.12 5.13
CA ASP A 352 10.00 -12.22 5.43
C ASP A 352 11.45 -11.73 5.27
N THR A 353 12.29 -11.98 6.27
CA THR A 353 13.74 -11.69 6.23
C THR A 353 14.56 -12.80 6.89
N GLU A 354 15.70 -13.15 6.30
CA GLU A 354 16.63 -14.16 6.80
C GLU A 354 18.07 -13.69 6.53
N LEU A 355 18.92 -13.71 7.57
CA LEU A 355 20.35 -13.41 7.47
C LEU A 355 21.07 -14.40 6.54
N LEU A 356 22.06 -13.93 5.79
CA LEU A 356 22.94 -14.78 4.98
C LEU A 356 24.07 -15.38 5.83
N ASP A 357 24.68 -14.57 6.72
CA ASP A 357 25.46 -15.08 7.85
C ASP A 357 24.71 -14.92 9.19
N ALA A 358 24.62 -16.01 9.95
CA ALA A 358 23.94 -16.06 11.25
C ALA A 358 24.79 -15.51 12.42
N ASN A 359 25.99 -15.01 12.16
CA ASN A 359 26.90 -14.40 13.12
C ASN A 359 26.86 -12.86 13.09
N GLU A 360 26.28 -12.25 12.05
CA GLU A 360 26.01 -10.80 11.91
C GLU A 360 25.00 -10.24 12.93
N GLY A 361 25.05 -8.92 13.14
CA GLY A 361 23.94 -8.15 13.71
C GLY A 361 22.93 -7.77 12.64
N ILE A 362 21.63 -7.77 12.97
CA ILE A 362 20.52 -7.33 12.10
C ILE A 362 19.78 -6.15 12.72
N SER A 363 19.29 -5.22 11.88
CA SER A 363 18.42 -4.12 12.26
C SER A 363 17.38 -3.88 11.17
N ILE A 364 16.10 -3.89 11.55
CA ILE A 364 14.97 -3.66 10.63
C ILE A 364 14.38 -2.29 10.93
N THR A 365 14.16 -1.51 9.88
CA THR A 365 13.46 -0.21 9.96
C THR A 365 12.36 -0.15 8.92
N ILE A 366 11.14 0.15 9.36
CA ILE A 366 10.02 0.51 8.47
C ILE A 366 9.90 2.03 8.48
N SER A 367 9.67 2.64 7.32
CA SER A 367 9.56 4.09 7.17
C SER A 367 8.45 4.47 6.19
N GLY A 368 7.91 5.67 6.33
CA GLY A 368 6.72 6.10 5.58
C GLY A 368 5.40 5.80 6.30
N VAL A 369 5.44 5.41 7.59
CA VAL A 369 4.24 5.21 8.42
C VAL A 369 3.53 6.58 8.57
N PRO A 370 2.25 6.73 8.15
CA PRO A 370 1.54 8.00 8.23
C PRO A 370 1.32 8.51 9.66
N ASP A 371 1.18 9.82 9.83
CA ASP A 371 0.76 10.44 11.09
C ASP A 371 -0.56 9.81 11.58
N GLY A 372 -0.57 9.29 12.80
CA GLY A 372 -1.73 8.63 13.42
C GLY A 372 -1.82 7.11 13.18
N ALA A 373 -1.17 6.58 12.15
CA ALA A 373 -1.09 5.13 11.94
C ALA A 373 -0.10 4.48 12.94
N THR A 374 -0.33 3.22 13.28
CA THR A 374 0.48 2.49 14.28
C THR A 374 0.77 1.05 13.86
N LEU A 375 1.98 0.57 14.14
CA LEU A 375 2.32 -0.85 14.02
C LEU A 375 1.98 -1.59 15.33
N SER A 376 1.64 -2.88 15.22
CA SER A 376 1.33 -3.73 16.38
C SER A 376 2.56 -4.18 17.20
N ALA A 377 3.77 -3.99 16.67
CA ALA A 377 5.04 -4.37 17.27
C ALA A 377 6.17 -3.42 16.84
N GLY A 378 7.36 -3.56 17.45
CA GLY A 378 8.49 -2.64 17.27
C GLY A 378 8.43 -1.37 18.15
N THR A 379 9.26 -0.37 17.79
CA THR A 379 9.40 0.92 18.47
C THR A 379 9.24 2.07 17.49
N ASP A 380 8.22 2.91 17.71
CA ASP A 380 8.05 4.21 17.05
C ASP A 380 9.18 5.17 17.41
N ASN A 381 9.83 5.76 16.41
CA ASN A 381 10.88 6.75 16.58
C ASN A 381 10.34 8.20 16.63
N GLY A 382 9.05 8.42 16.29
CA GLY A 382 8.37 9.71 16.34
C GLY A 382 8.57 10.60 15.11
N ASP A 383 9.04 10.05 14.00
CA ASP A 383 9.34 10.74 12.74
C ASP A 383 8.81 10.02 11.48
N GLY A 384 7.82 9.12 11.65
CA GLY A 384 7.30 8.25 10.59
C GLY A 384 8.19 7.02 10.32
N THR A 385 9.19 6.77 11.16
CA THR A 385 10.02 5.54 11.15
C THR A 385 9.82 4.70 12.41
N TRP A 386 9.89 3.38 12.24
CA TRP A 386 9.76 2.38 13.29
C TRP A 386 10.93 1.41 13.24
N THR A 387 11.49 1.07 14.41
CA THR A 387 12.57 0.10 14.57
C THR A 387 12.02 -1.25 15.06
N LEU A 388 12.34 -2.35 14.39
CA LEU A 388 11.79 -3.69 14.68
C LEU A 388 12.91 -4.73 14.93
N ASP A 389 12.64 -5.68 15.83
CA ASP A 389 13.38 -6.94 15.92
C ASP A 389 12.78 -7.98 14.94
N VAL A 390 13.54 -9.01 14.55
CA VAL A 390 13.05 -10.11 13.67
C VAL A 390 11.82 -10.81 14.25
N ALA A 391 11.66 -10.80 15.58
CA ALA A 391 10.51 -11.40 16.26
C ALA A 391 9.23 -10.55 16.19
N ASP A 392 9.33 -9.25 15.85
CA ASP A 392 8.17 -8.35 15.71
C ASP A 392 7.42 -8.56 14.39
N LEU A 393 8.02 -9.27 13.43
CA LEU A 393 7.44 -9.53 12.10
C LEU A 393 6.35 -10.61 12.09
N ASP A 394 6.36 -11.55 13.05
CA ASP A 394 5.40 -12.67 13.12
C ASP A 394 4.00 -12.17 13.48
N GLY A 395 3.16 -11.98 12.47
CA GLY A 395 1.81 -11.40 12.63
C GLY A 395 1.80 -9.87 12.75
N LEU A 396 2.82 -9.19 12.21
CA LEU A 396 2.86 -7.73 12.16
C LEU A 396 1.64 -7.17 11.41
N THR A 397 1.06 -6.09 11.96
CA THR A 397 -0.05 -5.36 11.35
C THR A 397 0.20 -3.86 11.46
N ILE A 398 -0.30 -3.10 10.48
CA ILE A 398 -0.50 -1.66 10.60
C ILE A 398 -2.00 -1.38 10.80
N THR A 399 -2.34 -0.59 11.81
CA THR A 399 -3.65 0.06 11.89
C THR A 399 -3.48 1.48 11.33
N PRO A 400 -4.28 1.91 10.34
CA PRO A 400 -4.32 3.30 9.90
C PRO A 400 -4.66 4.28 11.03
N GLY A 401 -4.59 5.59 10.75
CA GLY A 401 -5.20 6.57 11.65
C GLY A 401 -6.73 6.43 11.67
N GLU A 402 -7.38 6.98 12.69
CA GLU A 402 -8.84 7.20 12.68
C GLU A 402 -9.18 8.00 11.41
N ASN A 403 -10.18 7.53 10.65
CA ASN A 403 -10.72 8.22 9.47
C ASN A 403 -9.65 8.44 8.37
N PHE A 404 -9.07 7.33 7.88
CA PHE A 404 -8.11 7.31 6.79
C PHE A 404 -8.49 6.25 5.74
N SER A 405 -8.93 6.71 4.57
CA SER A 405 -9.06 5.91 3.34
C SER A 405 -8.00 6.31 2.29
N GLY A 406 -7.66 5.36 1.41
CA GLY A 406 -6.67 5.55 0.33
C GLY A 406 -5.35 4.78 0.53
N SER A 407 -4.37 5.08 -0.33
CA SER A 407 -3.13 4.32 -0.47
C SER A 407 -1.90 5.04 0.07
N PHE A 408 -1.00 4.34 0.78
CA PHE A 408 0.33 4.85 1.15
C PHE A 408 1.41 3.77 1.00
N ASP A 409 2.67 4.20 0.80
CA ASP A 409 3.81 3.31 0.62
C ASP A 409 4.68 3.24 1.89
N LEU A 410 4.98 2.01 2.34
CA LEU A 410 5.94 1.73 3.40
C LEU A 410 7.27 1.25 2.79
N THR A 411 8.38 1.89 3.14
CA THR A 411 9.74 1.43 2.78
C THR A 411 10.30 0.58 3.91
N VAL A 412 10.56 -0.70 3.62
CA VAL A 412 11.16 -1.67 4.56
C VAL A 412 12.65 -1.78 4.27
N SER A 413 13.48 -1.40 5.23
CA SER A 413 14.95 -1.46 5.16
C SER A 413 15.49 -2.46 6.17
N VAL A 414 16.23 -3.45 5.71
CA VAL A 414 16.98 -4.38 6.57
C VAL A 414 18.46 -4.09 6.40
N SER A 415 19.10 -3.63 7.47
CA SER A 415 20.56 -3.49 7.55
C SER A 415 21.13 -4.68 8.32
N THR A 416 22.29 -5.15 7.89
CA THR A 416 23.14 -6.01 8.71
C THR A 416 24.49 -5.35 8.96
N ILE A 417 25.24 -5.90 9.91
CA ILE A 417 26.54 -5.37 10.33
C ILE A 417 27.42 -6.51 10.86
N ASP A 418 28.66 -6.57 10.39
CA ASP A 418 29.75 -7.26 11.09
C ASP A 418 31.00 -6.38 11.18
N GLY A 419 31.65 -6.42 12.34
CA GLY A 419 32.81 -5.60 12.70
C GLY A 419 32.60 -4.09 12.50
N THR A 420 32.89 -3.61 11.30
CA THR A 420 32.74 -2.21 10.85
C THR A 420 32.14 -2.06 9.45
N ASP A 421 31.77 -3.16 8.80
CA ASP A 421 31.14 -3.19 7.48
C ASP A 421 29.63 -3.45 7.61
N SER A 422 28.84 -3.05 6.61
CA SER A 422 27.38 -3.10 6.70
C SER A 422 26.71 -3.23 5.32
N ALA A 423 25.87 -4.24 5.16
CA ALA A 423 25.02 -4.45 4.00
C ALA A 423 23.60 -3.96 4.28
N VAL A 424 22.89 -3.51 3.24
CA VAL A 424 21.49 -3.05 3.35
C VAL A 424 20.69 -3.57 2.16
N VAL A 425 19.50 -4.11 2.44
CA VAL A 425 18.47 -4.44 1.44
C VAL A 425 17.20 -3.65 1.75
N VAL A 426 16.52 -3.19 0.70
CA VAL A 426 15.30 -2.38 0.79
C VAL A 426 14.28 -2.88 -0.23
N GLU A 427 13.03 -3.08 0.20
CA GLU A 427 11.86 -3.26 -0.67
C GLU A 427 10.71 -2.35 -0.17
N GLU A 428 9.72 -2.10 -1.01
CA GLU A 428 8.57 -1.21 -0.74
C GLU A 428 7.27 -2.05 -0.68
N ILE A 429 6.32 -1.62 0.15
CA ILE A 429 4.97 -2.20 0.30
C ILE A 429 3.96 -1.09 0.07
N THR A 430 3.10 -1.21 -0.94
CA THR A 430 1.91 -0.36 -1.01
C THR A 430 0.85 -0.92 -0.06
N VAL A 431 0.23 -0.04 0.74
CA VAL A 431 -0.89 -0.35 1.64
C VAL A 431 -2.13 0.37 1.12
N ASP A 432 -3.09 -0.38 0.58
CA ASP A 432 -4.38 0.13 0.10
C ASP A 432 -5.43 0.02 1.22
N VAL A 433 -5.88 1.16 1.75
CA VAL A 433 -6.96 1.22 2.74
C VAL A 433 -8.29 1.55 2.05
N ALA A 434 -9.24 0.63 2.13
CA ALA A 434 -10.63 0.88 1.76
C ALA A 434 -11.34 1.59 2.91
N GLY A 435 -12.00 2.71 2.64
CA GLY A 435 -12.77 3.41 3.66
C GLY A 435 -14.07 2.71 4.01
N VAL A 436 -14.62 3.08 5.17
CA VAL A 436 -15.83 2.51 5.77
C VAL A 436 -16.76 3.67 6.12
N ALA A 437 -18.02 3.61 5.68
CA ALA A 437 -18.92 4.74 5.86
C ALA A 437 -19.35 4.86 7.34
N ASP A 438 -19.06 6.01 7.94
CA ASP A 438 -19.35 6.30 9.34
C ASP A 438 -20.77 6.87 9.50
N ALA A 439 -21.37 6.69 10.67
CA ALA A 439 -22.76 7.09 10.91
C ALA A 439 -22.85 8.63 11.00
N PRO A 440 -23.45 9.32 10.01
CA PRO A 440 -23.39 10.78 9.96
C PRO A 440 -24.15 11.39 11.14
N THR A 441 -23.65 12.50 11.66
CA THR A 441 -24.39 13.30 12.65
C THR A 441 -25.67 13.84 12.02
N LEU A 442 -26.74 13.90 12.82
CA LEU A 442 -28.01 14.52 12.44
C LEU A 442 -28.72 15.09 13.66
N ALA A 443 -29.02 16.38 13.62
CA ALA A 443 -29.96 17.05 14.49
C ALA A 443 -31.06 17.68 13.62
N ALA A 444 -32.31 17.60 14.09
CA ALA A 444 -33.46 18.21 13.44
C ALA A 444 -34.45 18.69 14.50
N SER A 445 -35.07 19.85 14.28
CA SER A 445 -36.03 20.46 15.20
C SER A 445 -37.40 20.65 14.55
N ASP A 446 -38.47 20.49 15.32
CA ASP A 446 -39.85 20.82 14.91
C ASP A 446 -39.96 22.28 14.44
N ALA A 447 -40.67 22.48 13.34
CA ALA A 447 -40.85 23.78 12.68
C ALA A 447 -42.30 24.28 12.84
N SER A 448 -42.48 25.60 12.89
CA SER A 448 -43.81 26.20 12.85
C SER A 448 -43.80 27.56 12.16
N GLY A 449 -44.91 27.88 11.50
CA GLY A 449 -45.06 29.12 10.75
C GLY A 449 -46.50 29.39 10.33
N SER A 450 -46.68 30.31 9.40
CA SER A 450 -47.97 30.58 8.75
C SER A 450 -48.02 29.97 7.36
N GLU A 451 -49.23 29.76 6.84
CA GLU A 451 -49.44 29.47 5.42
C GLU A 451 -49.00 30.64 4.51
N ASP A 452 -48.92 30.37 3.21
CA ASP A 452 -48.44 31.27 2.15
C ASP A 452 -47.04 31.90 2.41
N SER A 453 -46.28 31.32 3.33
CA SER A 453 -45.01 31.82 3.84
C SER A 453 -43.98 30.71 3.93
N ALA A 454 -42.71 31.04 3.68
CA ALA A 454 -41.61 30.12 3.86
C ALA A 454 -41.34 29.86 5.36
N ILE A 455 -41.48 28.61 5.79
CA ILE A 455 -41.21 28.13 7.14
C ILE A 455 -39.79 27.59 7.20
N ALA A 456 -38.96 28.07 8.12
CA ALA A 456 -37.58 27.60 8.26
C ALA A 456 -37.53 26.17 8.80
N LEU A 457 -36.65 25.34 8.23
CA LEU A 457 -36.31 24.02 8.72
C LEU A 457 -34.93 24.07 9.36
N ASP A 458 -34.85 23.62 10.62
CA ASP A 458 -33.60 23.56 11.38
C ASP A 458 -33.07 22.12 11.30
N ILE A 459 -32.12 21.90 10.40
CA ILE A 459 -31.47 20.60 10.13
C ILE A 459 -29.96 20.83 10.10
N ASP A 460 -29.24 20.18 11.01
CA ASP A 460 -27.78 20.13 11.04
C ASP A 460 -27.34 18.68 10.81
N ALA A 461 -26.44 18.48 9.85
CA ALA A 461 -25.94 17.15 9.49
C ALA A 461 -24.51 17.23 8.97
N GLY A 462 -23.65 16.34 9.45
CA GLY A 462 -22.22 16.34 9.17
C GLY A 462 -21.61 14.94 9.21
N LEU A 463 -20.59 14.75 8.40
CA LEU A 463 -19.75 13.55 8.34
C LEU A 463 -18.87 13.42 9.58
N MET A 464 -18.28 12.24 9.77
CA MET A 464 -17.17 12.07 10.73
C MET A 464 -15.83 12.18 10.00
N ASP A 465 -15.73 11.65 8.78
CA ASP A 465 -14.57 11.73 7.91
C ASP A 465 -14.73 12.79 6.78
N GLY A 466 -13.61 13.16 6.13
CA GLY A 466 -13.54 14.08 5.01
C GLY A 466 -13.37 13.46 3.61
N SER A 467 -13.22 12.13 3.51
CA SER A 467 -13.28 11.39 2.23
C SER A 467 -14.71 10.98 1.85
N GLU A 468 -15.56 10.75 2.87
CA GLU A 468 -16.99 10.47 2.77
C GLU A 468 -17.82 11.52 1.97
N VAL A 469 -18.99 11.11 1.46
CA VAL A 469 -19.94 11.99 0.75
C VAL A 469 -21.32 12.02 1.42
N LEU A 470 -21.65 13.14 2.09
CA LEU A 470 -22.95 13.36 2.72
C LEU A 470 -24.06 13.68 1.70
N THR A 471 -25.13 12.89 1.74
CA THR A 471 -26.39 13.15 1.03
C THR A 471 -27.54 13.14 2.02
N ILE A 472 -28.42 14.14 1.97
CA ILE A 472 -29.63 14.19 2.81
C ILE A 472 -30.86 13.90 1.94
N THR A 473 -31.77 13.07 2.43
CA THR A 473 -33.09 12.85 1.83
C THR A 473 -34.18 13.29 2.80
N ILE A 474 -35.04 14.20 2.37
CA ILE A 474 -36.26 14.60 3.09
C ILE A 474 -37.44 13.88 2.43
N SER A 475 -38.39 13.39 3.22
CA SER A 475 -39.52 12.58 2.78
C SER A 475 -40.80 13.00 3.48
N GLY A 476 -41.96 12.79 2.84
CA GLY A 476 -43.26 13.22 3.36
C GLY A 476 -43.63 14.66 3.02
N VAL A 477 -42.92 15.29 2.08
CA VAL A 477 -43.25 16.63 1.59
C VAL A 477 -44.65 16.60 0.93
N PRO A 478 -45.64 17.38 1.40
CA PRO A 478 -47.00 17.33 0.88
C PRO A 478 -47.13 17.78 -0.58
N ASP A 479 -48.11 17.24 -1.30
CA ASP A 479 -48.48 17.69 -2.66
C ASP A 479 -48.66 19.22 -2.71
N GLY A 480 -47.85 19.90 -3.52
CA GLY A 480 -47.88 21.34 -3.70
C GLY A 480 -47.00 22.15 -2.74
N ALA A 481 -46.46 21.55 -1.68
CA ALA A 481 -45.40 22.16 -0.89
C ALA A 481 -44.05 22.07 -1.63
N THR A 482 -43.13 23.00 -1.34
CA THR A 482 -41.81 23.06 -1.99
C THR A 482 -40.70 23.43 -1.00
N LEU A 483 -39.51 22.85 -1.16
CA LEU A 483 -38.31 23.29 -0.44
C LEU A 483 -37.59 24.41 -1.21
N SER A 484 -36.83 25.24 -0.49
CA SER A 484 -36.03 26.33 -1.09
C SER A 484 -34.75 25.86 -1.78
N ALA A 485 -34.29 24.63 -1.51
CA ALA A 485 -33.06 24.05 -2.02
C ALA A 485 -33.19 22.52 -2.23
N GLY A 486 -32.18 21.89 -2.85
CA GLY A 486 -32.20 20.48 -3.24
C GLY A 486 -32.97 20.17 -4.53
N THR A 487 -33.26 18.89 -4.74
CA THR A 487 -33.94 18.34 -5.93
C THR A 487 -35.19 17.57 -5.52
N ASP A 488 -36.35 17.94 -6.08
CA ASP A 488 -37.60 17.18 -6.00
C ASP A 488 -37.52 15.91 -6.86
N ASN A 489 -37.79 14.74 -6.26
CA ASN A 489 -37.82 13.46 -6.95
C ASN A 489 -39.19 13.13 -7.57
N GLY A 490 -40.24 13.92 -7.27
CA GLY A 490 -41.59 13.77 -7.82
C GLY A 490 -42.45 12.69 -7.17
N ASP A 491 -42.05 12.18 -6.00
CA ASP A 491 -42.74 11.14 -5.22
C ASP A 491 -43.01 11.54 -3.75
N GLY A 492 -42.82 12.81 -3.41
CA GLY A 492 -42.87 13.32 -2.03
C GLY A 492 -41.53 13.21 -1.28
N THR A 493 -40.45 12.82 -1.97
CA THR A 493 -39.07 12.90 -1.48
C THR A 493 -38.25 13.97 -2.20
N TRP A 494 -37.30 14.55 -1.49
CA TRP A 494 -36.34 15.54 -1.97
C TRP A 494 -34.93 15.12 -1.57
N THR A 495 -33.95 15.33 -2.45
CA THR A 495 -32.53 15.03 -2.20
C THR A 495 -31.72 16.33 -2.14
N LEU A 496 -30.92 16.48 -1.09
CA LEU A 496 -30.18 17.68 -0.72
C LEU A 496 -28.69 17.34 -0.48
N ALA A 497 -27.79 18.26 -0.83
CA ALA A 497 -26.41 18.25 -0.39
C ALA A 497 -26.26 18.97 0.97
N SER A 498 -25.12 18.80 1.65
CA SER A 498 -24.83 19.50 2.91
C SER A 498 -24.96 21.03 2.81
N GLY A 499 -24.56 21.61 1.67
CA GLY A 499 -24.68 23.04 1.40
C GLY A 499 -26.10 23.56 1.12
N ASP A 500 -27.10 22.67 0.96
CA ASP A 500 -28.51 23.06 0.78
C ASP A 500 -29.24 23.26 2.13
N LEU A 501 -28.61 22.93 3.27
CA LEU A 501 -29.23 23.00 4.60
C LEU A 501 -29.22 24.42 5.19
N ASP A 502 -28.21 25.26 4.87
CA ASP A 502 -28.10 26.62 5.42
C ASP A 502 -29.23 27.53 4.92
N GLY A 503 -30.12 27.92 5.83
CA GLY A 503 -31.31 28.70 5.50
C GLY A 503 -32.39 27.92 4.74
N LEU A 504 -32.41 26.59 4.83
CA LEU A 504 -33.44 25.74 4.25
C LEU A 504 -34.84 26.14 4.76
N THR A 505 -35.80 26.22 3.84
CA THR A 505 -37.21 26.46 4.16
C THR A 505 -38.12 25.52 3.39
N ILE A 506 -39.30 25.27 3.95
CA ILE A 506 -40.44 24.70 3.23
C ILE A 506 -41.52 25.78 3.08
N THR A 507 -42.05 25.94 1.87
CA THR A 507 -43.26 26.71 1.62
C THR A 507 -44.41 25.71 1.45
N PRO A 508 -45.43 25.72 2.32
CA PRO A 508 -46.64 24.90 2.15
C PRO A 508 -47.36 25.22 0.83
N ALA A 509 -48.31 24.37 0.43
CA ALA A 509 -49.23 24.71 -0.65
C ALA A 509 -50.12 25.91 -0.26
N ASP A 510 -50.51 26.74 -1.23
CA ASP A 510 -51.40 27.89 -1.04
C ASP A 510 -52.65 27.49 -0.22
N ASN A 511 -52.97 28.24 0.85
CA ASN A 511 -54.09 27.96 1.77
C ASN A 511 -54.03 26.59 2.51
N PHE A 512 -52.84 26.01 2.72
CA PHE A 512 -52.69 24.84 3.60
C PHE A 512 -52.51 25.25 5.07
N SER A 513 -53.48 24.91 5.91
CA SER A 513 -53.37 24.98 7.37
C SER A 513 -53.54 23.61 8.04
N GLY A 514 -52.73 23.33 9.06
CA GLY A 514 -52.62 22.03 9.72
C GLY A 514 -51.17 21.59 9.96
N SER A 515 -50.98 20.32 10.33
CA SER A 515 -49.66 19.76 10.67
C SER A 515 -49.29 18.59 9.76
N PHE A 516 -48.01 18.44 9.42
CA PHE A 516 -47.46 17.28 8.72
C PHE A 516 -46.08 16.87 9.26
N GLU A 517 -45.67 15.64 8.96
CA GLU A 517 -44.39 15.06 9.37
C GLU A 517 -43.43 15.04 8.17
N LEU A 518 -42.19 15.51 8.35
CA LEU A 518 -41.08 15.27 7.43
C LEU A 518 -40.12 14.24 8.02
N GLY A 519 -39.84 13.16 7.29
CA GLY A 519 -38.80 12.19 7.63
C GLY A 519 -37.47 12.58 7.00
N VAL A 520 -36.43 12.74 7.81
CA VAL A 520 -35.08 13.16 7.36
C VAL A 520 -34.12 11.98 7.46
N VAL A 521 -33.37 11.71 6.38
CA VAL A 521 -32.32 10.68 6.34
C VAL A 521 -31.02 11.34 5.92
N ALA A 522 -30.06 11.45 6.84
CA ALA A 522 -28.68 11.73 6.51
C ALA A 522 -28.00 10.41 6.11
N LYS A 523 -27.40 10.37 4.93
CA LYS A 523 -26.61 9.25 4.41
C LYS A 523 -25.16 9.68 4.24
N SER A 524 -24.25 8.92 4.84
CA SER A 524 -22.84 8.91 4.42
C SER A 524 -22.58 7.81 3.39
N ALA A 525 -21.45 7.92 2.68
CA ALA A 525 -20.89 6.85 1.86
C ALA A 525 -19.40 7.12 1.59
N ASP A 526 -18.58 6.08 1.73
CA ASP A 526 -17.30 5.96 1.01
C ASP A 526 -17.42 4.79 0.02
N GLY A 527 -16.98 5.01 -1.22
CA GLY A 527 -17.06 4.03 -2.31
C GLY A 527 -18.47 3.47 -2.53
N GLU A 528 -18.65 2.20 -2.15
CA GLU A 528 -19.93 1.48 -2.19
C GLU A 528 -20.54 1.24 -0.80
N ASP A 529 -19.82 1.51 0.29
CA ASP A 529 -20.31 1.34 1.66
C ASP A 529 -21.16 2.53 2.11
N ILE A 530 -22.11 2.28 3.03
CA ILE A 530 -23.20 3.21 3.35
C ILE A 530 -23.63 3.11 4.81
N ALA A 531 -23.50 4.20 5.55
CA ALA A 531 -24.13 4.41 6.85
C ALA A 531 -25.17 5.54 6.81
N THR A 532 -26.18 5.47 7.68
CA THR A 532 -27.32 6.40 7.68
C THR A 532 -27.84 6.70 9.08
N THR A 533 -28.19 7.96 9.31
CA THR A 533 -28.87 8.44 10.53
C THR A 533 -30.22 9.06 10.16
N THR A 534 -31.27 8.78 10.94
CA THR A 534 -32.65 9.17 10.62
C THR A 534 -33.29 10.04 11.70
N GLY A 535 -33.94 11.12 11.30
CA GLY A 535 -34.69 12.04 12.16
C GLY A 535 -36.11 12.30 11.62
N ASN A 536 -36.86 13.13 12.35
CA ASN A 536 -38.19 13.61 11.96
C ASN A 536 -38.35 15.07 12.36
N ILE A 537 -39.27 15.76 11.69
CA ILE A 537 -39.67 17.15 11.95
C ILE A 537 -41.19 17.22 11.88
N THR A 538 -41.84 17.64 12.96
CA THR A 538 -43.23 18.12 12.88
C THR A 538 -43.22 19.51 12.25
N VAL A 539 -44.05 19.76 11.24
CA VAL A 539 -44.26 21.10 10.66
C VAL A 539 -45.68 21.56 10.96
N ASP A 540 -45.84 22.53 11.87
CA ASP A 540 -47.12 23.14 12.23
C ASP A 540 -47.38 24.41 11.40
N VAL A 541 -48.39 24.38 10.52
CA VAL A 541 -48.78 25.50 9.67
C VAL A 541 -50.05 26.17 10.21
N ALA A 542 -49.91 27.39 10.72
CA ALA A 542 -51.01 28.19 11.24
C ALA A 542 -51.72 28.97 10.12
N GLY A 543 -53.04 28.77 10.01
CA GLY A 543 -53.85 29.47 9.01
C GLY A 543 -53.91 30.99 9.22
N VAL A 544 -54.03 31.73 8.12
CA VAL A 544 -54.01 33.19 8.04
C VAL A 544 -55.27 33.65 7.33
N ALA A 545 -56.17 34.33 8.07
CA ALA A 545 -57.43 34.81 7.50
C ALA A 545 -57.20 35.84 6.38
N ASP A 546 -57.63 35.47 5.17
CA ASP A 546 -57.46 36.18 3.91
C ASP A 546 -58.60 37.21 3.68
N ALA A 547 -58.56 37.92 2.56
CA ALA A 547 -59.50 38.99 2.24
C ALA A 547 -60.72 38.48 1.44
N PRO A 548 -61.93 38.33 2.04
CA PRO A 548 -63.09 37.85 1.31
C PRO A 548 -63.54 38.83 0.22
N THR A 549 -64.03 38.26 -0.88
CA THR A 549 -64.67 39.02 -1.96
C THR A 549 -66.06 39.50 -1.56
N LEU A 550 -66.45 40.68 -2.05
CA LEU A 550 -67.78 41.27 -1.86
C LEU A 550 -68.10 42.21 -3.03
N ASP A 551 -69.19 41.94 -3.75
CA ASP A 551 -69.82 42.87 -4.71
C ASP A 551 -71.29 43.12 -4.33
N VAL A 552 -71.78 44.34 -4.56
CA VAL A 552 -73.12 44.78 -4.12
C VAL A 552 -73.78 45.75 -5.10
N SER A 553 -74.98 45.41 -5.56
CA SER A 553 -75.79 46.28 -6.42
C SER A 553 -76.85 47.08 -5.64
N ASN A 554 -77.23 48.23 -6.17
CA ASN A 554 -78.33 49.03 -5.63
C ASN A 554 -79.69 48.39 -5.95
N ALA A 555 -80.33 47.80 -4.94
CA ALA A 555 -81.71 47.31 -5.02
C ALA A 555 -82.72 48.47 -5.12
N THR A 556 -83.82 48.25 -5.86
CA THR A 556 -84.99 49.17 -5.89
C THR A 556 -86.28 48.38 -6.02
N GLY A 557 -87.35 48.84 -5.37
CA GLY A 557 -88.65 48.17 -5.37
C GLY A 557 -89.77 49.06 -4.85
N SER A 558 -90.81 48.45 -4.30
CA SER A 558 -91.94 49.13 -3.65
C SER A 558 -92.04 48.76 -2.18
N GLU A 559 -92.73 49.59 -1.41
CA GLU A 559 -93.31 49.23 -0.12
C GLU A 559 -94.20 47.96 -0.23
N ASP A 560 -94.49 47.34 0.91
CA ASP A 560 -95.34 46.13 1.04
C ASP A 560 -94.89 44.92 0.19
N SER A 561 -93.66 44.91 -0.34
CA SER A 561 -93.17 43.93 -1.32
C SER A 561 -91.73 43.49 -1.04
N ALA A 562 -91.43 42.23 -1.30
CA ALA A 562 -90.07 41.71 -1.23
C ALA A 562 -89.21 42.30 -2.37
N ILE A 563 -88.15 43.02 -2.01
CA ILE A 563 -87.17 43.63 -2.90
C ILE A 563 -85.94 42.74 -2.92
N ALA A 564 -85.53 42.24 -4.09
CA ALA A 564 -84.31 41.45 -4.23
C ALA A 564 -83.07 42.27 -3.88
N LEU A 565 -82.21 41.70 -3.04
CA LEU A 565 -80.85 42.17 -2.80
C LEU A 565 -79.90 41.36 -3.69
N ASP A 566 -78.92 42.05 -4.25
CA ASP A 566 -77.92 41.48 -5.14
C ASP A 566 -76.56 41.74 -4.47
N ILE A 567 -76.11 40.73 -3.73
CA ILE A 567 -74.94 40.72 -2.85
C ILE A 567 -74.22 39.40 -3.14
N ASP A 568 -73.07 39.47 -3.78
CA ASP A 568 -72.19 38.32 -4.01
C ASP A 568 -71.01 38.42 -3.05
N ALA A 569 -70.70 37.33 -2.34
CA ALA A 569 -69.60 37.29 -1.39
C ALA A 569 -69.05 35.87 -1.24
N GLY A 570 -67.73 35.74 -1.35
CA GLY A 570 -67.04 34.47 -1.35
C GLY A 570 -65.65 34.56 -0.71
N LEU A 571 -65.22 33.45 -0.14
CA LEU A 571 -63.87 33.26 0.40
C LEU A 571 -62.89 32.95 -0.74
N THR A 572 -61.61 33.18 -0.48
CA THR A 572 -60.47 32.75 -1.31
C THR A 572 -59.94 31.40 -0.82
N ASP A 573 -59.76 31.22 0.49
CA ASP A 573 -59.57 29.91 1.13
C ASP A 573 -60.90 29.15 1.33
N SER A 574 -60.82 27.83 1.39
CA SER A 574 -61.92 26.90 1.69
C SER A 574 -61.95 26.35 3.13
N SER A 575 -60.90 26.56 3.94
CA SER A 575 -60.88 26.22 5.38
C SER A 575 -61.61 27.28 6.23
N GLU A 576 -61.68 28.51 5.72
CA GLU A 576 -62.32 29.68 6.32
C GLU A 576 -63.86 29.62 6.50
N VAL A 577 -64.39 30.60 7.24
CA VAL A 577 -65.83 30.75 7.53
C VAL A 577 -66.32 32.16 7.20
N LEU A 578 -67.08 32.31 6.11
CA LEU A 578 -67.69 33.59 5.73
C LEU A 578 -68.86 33.95 6.65
N THR A 579 -68.91 35.21 7.09
CA THR A 579 -70.08 35.82 7.74
C THR A 579 -70.32 37.20 7.15
N VAL A 580 -71.54 37.46 6.68
CA VAL A 580 -71.95 38.75 6.11
C VAL A 580 -72.90 39.45 7.08
N THR A 581 -72.62 40.72 7.40
CA THR A 581 -73.46 41.52 8.29
C THR A 581 -74.10 42.68 7.53
N ILE A 582 -75.41 42.61 7.32
CA ILE A 582 -76.19 43.73 6.76
C ILE A 582 -76.61 44.61 7.94
N SER A 583 -76.40 45.93 7.83
CA SER A 583 -76.71 46.90 8.91
C SER A 583 -77.50 48.10 8.40
N GLY A 584 -78.29 48.69 9.29
CA GLY A 584 -79.23 49.76 8.91
C GLY A 584 -80.51 49.22 8.27
N VAL A 585 -80.88 47.96 8.54
CA VAL A 585 -82.20 47.41 8.18
C VAL A 585 -83.26 48.23 8.94
N PRO A 586 -84.24 48.87 8.26
CA PRO A 586 -85.18 49.77 8.93
C PRO A 586 -86.10 49.07 9.94
N ASP A 587 -86.53 49.79 10.97
CA ASP A 587 -87.49 49.30 11.97
C ASP A 587 -88.74 48.70 11.30
N GLY A 588 -88.98 47.40 11.53
CA GLY A 588 -90.12 46.66 10.97
C GLY A 588 -89.90 46.04 9.59
N ALA A 589 -88.79 46.35 8.90
CA ALA A 589 -88.36 45.61 7.73
C ALA A 589 -87.75 44.25 8.13
N THR A 590 -87.79 43.27 7.21
CA THR A 590 -87.27 41.91 7.44
C THR A 590 -86.52 41.39 6.23
N LEU A 591 -85.46 40.61 6.45
CA LEU A 591 -84.82 39.83 5.40
C LEU A 591 -85.47 38.45 5.26
N SER A 592 -85.37 37.84 4.07
CA SER A 592 -85.88 36.48 3.83
C SER A 592 -84.98 35.35 4.35
N ALA A 593 -83.75 35.67 4.78
CA ALA A 593 -82.74 34.73 5.26
C ALA A 593 -81.82 35.40 6.29
N GLY A 594 -80.94 34.62 6.94
CA GLY A 594 -80.11 35.08 8.07
C GLY A 594 -80.86 35.25 9.40
N ALA A 595 -80.17 35.87 10.37
CA ALA A 595 -80.64 36.09 11.73
C ALA A 595 -80.63 37.59 12.12
N ASP A 596 -81.76 38.09 12.59
CA ASP A 596 -81.91 39.43 13.19
C ASP A 596 -81.15 39.51 14.53
N ASN A 597 -80.24 40.47 14.66
CA ASN A 597 -79.48 40.70 15.90
C ASN A 597 -80.24 41.57 16.92
N GLY A 598 -81.37 42.17 16.53
CA GLY A 598 -82.23 42.99 17.39
C GLY A 598 -81.78 44.44 17.57
N ASP A 599 -80.82 44.91 16.77
CA ASP A 599 -80.25 46.27 16.81
C ASP A 599 -80.30 47.02 15.45
N GLY A 600 -81.01 46.46 14.46
CA GLY A 600 -81.02 46.95 13.07
C GLY A 600 -79.90 46.35 12.20
N SER A 601 -79.17 45.35 12.70
CA SER A 601 -78.28 44.49 11.91
C SER A 601 -78.76 43.05 11.83
N TRP A 602 -78.41 42.38 10.74
CA TRP A 602 -78.70 40.97 10.47
C TRP A 602 -77.39 40.24 10.11
N THR A 603 -77.25 39.02 10.60
CA THR A 603 -76.09 38.13 10.36
C THR A 603 -76.48 37.03 9.37
N LEU A 604 -75.70 36.86 8.31
CA LEU A 604 -75.96 35.93 7.21
C LEU A 604 -74.73 35.02 6.96
N GLY A 605 -74.96 33.76 6.63
CA GLY A 605 -73.94 32.89 6.03
C GLY A 605 -73.93 33.01 4.50
N SER A 606 -72.92 32.43 3.84
CA SER A 606 -72.83 32.40 2.36
C SER A 606 -74.08 31.82 1.68
N GLY A 607 -74.68 30.78 2.27
CA GLY A 607 -75.91 30.15 1.79
C GLY A 607 -77.21 30.96 1.98
N ASP A 608 -77.17 32.09 2.70
CA ASP A 608 -78.33 32.98 2.88
C ASP A 608 -78.41 34.06 1.78
N LEU A 609 -77.39 34.19 0.92
CA LEU A 609 -77.28 35.27 -0.07
C LEU A 609 -78.06 34.99 -1.38
N ASP A 610 -78.13 33.73 -1.83
CA ASP A 610 -78.83 33.37 -3.08
C ASP A 610 -80.34 33.63 -2.95
N GLY A 611 -80.86 34.51 -3.82
CA GLY A 611 -82.25 34.93 -3.79
C GLY A 611 -82.65 35.75 -2.56
N LEU A 612 -81.69 36.37 -1.85
CA LEU A 612 -81.95 37.22 -0.70
C LEU A 612 -82.90 38.38 -1.05
N THR A 613 -83.85 38.66 -0.18
CA THR A 613 -84.77 39.80 -0.30
C THR A 613 -84.90 40.55 1.02
N ILE A 614 -85.19 41.86 0.93
CA ILE A 614 -85.70 42.67 2.03
C ILE A 614 -87.17 43.01 1.77
N THR A 615 -88.03 42.82 2.75
CA THR A 615 -89.41 43.33 2.74
C THR A 615 -89.48 44.51 3.71
N PRO A 616 -89.80 45.73 3.26
CA PRO A 616 -90.04 46.88 4.14
C PRO A 616 -91.20 46.64 5.12
N ALA A 617 -91.35 47.53 6.10
CA ALA A 617 -92.57 47.59 6.91
C ALA A 617 -93.78 48.02 6.05
N ASP A 618 -94.99 47.66 6.48
CA ASP A 618 -96.24 48.19 5.91
C ASP A 618 -96.29 49.74 6.06
N ASP A 619 -96.66 50.48 5.00
CA ASP A 619 -96.74 51.97 4.96
C ASP A 619 -95.41 52.72 5.32
N PHE A 620 -94.28 52.41 4.66
CA PHE A 620 -92.90 52.88 5.00
C PHE A 620 -92.50 54.32 4.54
#